data_AF-A0AAU5WQV8-F1
#
_entry.id   AF-A0AAU5WQV8-F1
#
_cell.length_a   1.000
_cell.length_b   1.000
_cell.length_c   1.000
_cell.angle_alpha   90.00
_cell.angle_beta   90.00
_cell.angle_gamma   90.00
#
_symmetry.space_group_name_H-M   'P 1'
#
loop_
_entity.id
_entity.type
_entity.pdbx_description
1 polymer ?
#
loop_
_entity_poly.entity_id
_entity_poly.type
_entity_poly.pdbx_seq_one_letter_code
_entity_poly.pdbx_strand_id
1 'polypeptide(L)'
;MATMLYSATMSLDGFIAGPDGDMSWLTEHLGPNPEAEGLVDRIGALLVGNRTFRGDDPNKGDPEREGAFGGRWTGPQIVLTHHIPDTAVPDVTFVGDLGGAVAAAKAAAGDKYVNVLGADVARQCLEAGELDEILVLIAPVMLGDGVRLFDHPGGTHVRLERLSLTEAPTATNLWLRVRR
;
A
#
# COMPACT_ATOMS: atom_id res chain seq x y z
N MET A 1 13.10 -2.55 15.03
CA MET A 1 12.75 -1.28 14.33
C MET A 1 11.93 -1.68 13.12
N ALA A 2 10.70 -1.18 13.01
CA ALA A 2 9.79 -1.54 11.94
C ALA A 2 10.36 -1.26 10.54
N THR A 3 10.11 -2.17 9.61
CA THR A 3 10.45 -2.03 8.20
C THR A 3 9.30 -1.35 7.46
N MET A 4 9.60 -0.32 6.67
CA MET A 4 8.62 0.39 5.85
C MET A 4 8.47 -0.31 4.49
N LEU A 5 7.29 -0.85 4.21
CA LEU A 5 6.98 -1.57 2.98
C LEU A 5 5.90 -0.84 2.19
N TYR A 6 6.11 -0.62 0.90
CA TYR A 6 5.04 -0.24 -0.02
C TYR A 6 4.54 -1.46 -0.77
N SER A 7 3.29 -1.86 -0.56
CA SER A 7 2.68 -2.97 -1.29
C SER A 7 1.54 -2.52 -2.18
N ALA A 8 1.47 -3.01 -3.43
CA ALA A 8 0.32 -2.80 -4.29
C ALA A 8 0.16 -3.92 -5.33
N THR A 9 -1.08 -4.21 -5.71
CA THR A 9 -1.35 -4.87 -6.99
C THR A 9 -1.32 -3.83 -8.09
N MET A 10 -0.64 -4.15 -9.20
CA MET A 10 -0.39 -3.24 -10.31
C MET A 10 -0.71 -3.95 -11.62
N SER A 11 -1.32 -3.24 -12.56
CA SER A 11 -1.43 -3.66 -13.95
C SER A 11 -0.06 -3.70 -14.63
N LEU A 12 0.07 -4.40 -15.75
CA LEU A 12 1.32 -4.51 -16.50
C LEU A 12 1.85 -3.15 -16.97
N ASP A 13 0.96 -2.22 -17.30
CA ASP A 13 1.27 -0.86 -17.76
C ASP A 13 1.45 0.16 -16.61
N GLY A 14 1.46 -0.30 -15.36
CA GLY A 14 1.98 0.44 -14.23
C GLY A 14 0.95 1.14 -13.35
N PHE A 15 -0.33 0.77 -13.42
CA PHE A 15 -1.43 1.41 -12.69
C PHE A 15 -1.91 0.53 -11.52
N ILE A 16 -2.20 1.16 -10.37
CA ILE A 16 -2.69 0.49 -9.16
C ILE A 16 -4.18 0.78 -8.88
N ALA A 17 -4.75 1.73 -9.61
CA ALA A 17 -6.17 2.03 -9.66
C ALA A 17 -6.48 2.62 -11.04
N GLY A 18 -7.70 2.45 -11.53
CA GLY A 18 -8.19 3.11 -12.72
C GLY A 18 -8.42 4.61 -12.52
N PRO A 19 -9.00 5.29 -13.52
CA PRO A 19 -9.44 6.69 -13.40
C PRO A 19 -10.29 6.90 -12.15
N ASP A 20 -10.16 8.08 -11.53
CA ASP A 20 -10.85 8.46 -10.29
C ASP A 20 -10.59 7.55 -9.07
N GLY A 21 -9.64 6.61 -9.16
CA GLY A 21 -9.34 5.66 -8.10
C GLY A 21 -10.16 4.36 -8.18
N ASP A 22 -10.71 4.03 -9.35
CA ASP A 22 -11.47 2.79 -9.56
C ASP A 22 -10.64 1.53 -9.22
N MET A 23 -11.19 0.72 -8.31
CA MET A 23 -10.61 -0.55 -7.87
C MET A 23 -11.37 -1.78 -8.38
N SER A 24 -12.45 -1.61 -9.16
CA SER A 24 -13.31 -2.70 -9.62
C SER A 24 -12.55 -3.74 -10.46
N TRP A 25 -11.58 -3.29 -11.26
CA TRP A 25 -10.71 -4.14 -12.07
C TRP A 25 -9.95 -5.20 -11.25
N LEU A 26 -9.66 -4.90 -9.98
CA LEU A 26 -8.87 -5.78 -9.13
C LEU A 26 -9.61 -7.09 -8.84
N THR A 27 -10.94 -7.06 -8.78
CA THR A 27 -11.79 -8.21 -8.39
C THR A 27 -11.57 -9.45 -9.27
N GLU A 28 -11.31 -9.26 -10.56
CA GLU A 28 -11.02 -10.34 -11.53
C GLU A 28 -9.62 -10.96 -11.33
N HIS A 29 -8.75 -10.28 -10.57
CA HIS A 29 -7.37 -10.68 -10.32
C HIS A 29 -7.13 -11.02 -8.83
N LEU A 30 -8.16 -10.95 -8.00
CA LEU A 30 -8.14 -11.50 -6.65
C LEU A 30 -8.13 -13.03 -6.74
N GLY A 31 -7.24 -13.66 -6.00
CA GLY A 31 -7.10 -15.11 -5.94
C GLY A 31 -6.12 -15.51 -4.85
N PRO A 32 -5.98 -16.82 -4.58
CA PRO A 32 -5.00 -17.32 -3.63
C PRO A 32 -3.59 -16.83 -3.99
N ASN A 33 -2.97 -16.09 -3.08
CA ASN A 33 -1.62 -15.57 -3.27
C ASN A 33 -0.84 -15.68 -1.95
N PRO A 34 -0.03 -16.73 -1.77
CA PRO A 34 0.71 -16.96 -0.54
C PRO A 34 1.64 -15.81 -0.13
N GLU A 35 2.15 -15.03 -1.09
CA GLU A 35 3.02 -13.88 -0.80
C GLU A 35 2.23 -12.74 -0.15
N ALA A 36 1.05 -12.41 -0.69
CA ALA A 36 0.16 -11.41 -0.10
C ALA A 36 -0.41 -11.86 1.24
N GLU A 37 -0.81 -13.13 1.35
CA GLU A 37 -1.31 -13.72 2.59
C GLU A 37 -0.25 -13.69 3.69
N GLY A 38 0.97 -14.15 3.37
CA GLY A 38 2.08 -14.10 4.30
C GLY A 38 2.51 -12.68 4.67
N LEU A 39 2.31 -11.69 3.79
CA LEU A 39 2.49 -10.29 4.15
C LEU A 39 1.48 -9.85 5.22
N VAL A 40 0.19 -10.13 5.03
CA VAL A 40 -0.89 -9.68 5.94
C VAL A 40 -0.59 -10.06 7.40
N ASP A 41 -0.12 -11.27 7.65
CA ASP A 41 0.23 -11.76 9.00
C ASP A 41 1.41 -11.00 9.65
N ARG A 42 2.26 -10.39 8.82
CA ARG A 42 3.46 -9.66 9.23
C ARG A 42 3.25 -8.14 9.31
N ILE A 43 2.06 -7.63 9.00
CA ILE A 43 1.75 -6.21 9.15
C ILE A 43 1.48 -5.89 10.62
N GLY A 44 2.16 -4.87 11.14
CA GLY A 44 1.94 -4.32 12.48
C GLY A 44 1.12 -3.04 12.49
N ALA A 45 1.24 -2.22 11.44
CA ALA A 45 0.46 -1.01 11.26
C ALA A 45 0.33 -0.64 9.77
N LEU A 46 -0.68 0.17 9.44
CA LEU A 46 -0.80 0.80 8.13
C LEU A 46 -0.41 2.27 8.18
N LEU A 47 0.28 2.74 7.14
CA LEU A 47 0.43 4.16 6.84
C LEU A 47 -0.31 4.46 5.54
N VAL A 48 -1.41 5.18 5.61
CA VAL A 48 -2.38 5.30 4.50
C VAL A 48 -2.51 6.76 4.07
N GLY A 49 -2.50 7.01 2.77
CA GLY A 49 -2.85 8.32 2.23
C GLY A 49 -4.35 8.60 2.34
N ASN A 50 -4.74 9.87 2.56
CA ASN A 50 -6.15 10.25 2.71
C ASN A 50 -7.06 9.77 1.56
N ARG A 51 -6.57 9.80 0.31
CA ARG A 51 -7.34 9.32 -0.85
C ARG A 51 -7.60 7.82 -0.77
N THR A 52 -6.61 7.03 -0.37
CA THR A 52 -6.74 5.58 -0.20
C THR A 52 -7.62 5.25 0.99
N PHE A 53 -7.46 5.97 2.11
CA PHE A 53 -8.30 5.79 3.30
C PHE A 53 -9.79 6.08 3.02
N ARG A 54 -10.09 7.05 2.17
CA ARG A 54 -11.46 7.41 1.76
C ARG A 54 -11.90 6.71 0.46
N GLY A 55 -11.03 5.92 -0.15
CA GLY A 55 -11.25 5.34 -1.47
C GLY A 55 -12.29 4.23 -1.45
N ASP A 56 -12.72 3.80 -2.63
CA ASP A 56 -13.62 2.66 -2.74
C ASP A 56 -12.87 1.35 -2.46
N ASP A 57 -13.39 0.58 -1.51
CA ASP A 57 -12.99 -0.80 -1.27
C ASP A 57 -13.55 -1.68 -2.40
N PRO A 58 -12.74 -2.48 -3.10
CA PRO A 58 -13.25 -3.40 -4.13
C PRO A 58 -14.28 -4.40 -3.59
N ASN A 59 -14.34 -4.61 -2.27
CA ASN A 59 -15.31 -5.47 -1.59
C ASN A 59 -16.38 -4.68 -0.82
N LYS A 60 -16.55 -3.38 -1.09
CA LYS A 60 -17.54 -2.53 -0.41
C LYS A 60 -18.93 -3.14 -0.50
N GLY A 61 -19.58 -3.31 0.65
CA GLY A 61 -20.90 -3.94 0.75
C GLY A 61 -20.91 -5.47 0.83
N ASP A 62 -19.75 -6.13 0.83
CA ASP A 62 -19.60 -7.55 1.19
C ASP A 62 -19.17 -7.66 2.66
N PRO A 63 -20.05 -8.06 3.59
CA PRO A 63 -19.74 -8.10 5.03
C PRO A 63 -18.61 -9.05 5.41
N GLU A 64 -18.29 -10.03 4.57
CA GLU A 64 -17.22 -11.01 4.84
C GLU A 64 -15.85 -10.53 4.32
N ARG A 65 -15.84 -9.52 3.45
CA ARG A 65 -14.64 -9.08 2.72
C ARG A 65 -14.38 -7.58 2.77
N GLU A 66 -15.29 -6.79 3.32
CA GLU A 66 -15.11 -5.35 3.51
C GLU A 66 -13.99 -5.09 4.54
N GLY A 67 -13.11 -4.12 4.23
CA GLY A 67 -11.96 -3.73 5.03
C GLY A 67 -10.62 -4.13 4.42
N ALA A 68 -9.54 -3.71 5.09
CA ALA A 68 -8.17 -3.88 4.61
C ALA A 68 -7.86 -5.36 4.30
N PHE A 69 -7.32 -5.59 3.10
CA PHE A 69 -6.97 -6.93 2.58
C PHE A 69 -8.13 -7.94 2.57
N GLY A 70 -9.33 -7.48 2.22
CA GLY A 70 -10.50 -8.34 2.16
C GLY A 70 -11.02 -8.69 3.55
N GLY A 71 -10.98 -7.74 4.49
CA GLY A 71 -11.35 -7.94 5.90
C GLY A 71 -10.38 -8.80 6.72
N ARG A 72 -9.28 -9.28 6.14
CA ARG A 72 -8.33 -10.21 6.81
C ARG A 72 -7.38 -9.53 7.79
N TRP A 73 -7.27 -8.20 7.76
CA TRP A 73 -6.39 -7.46 8.65
C TRP A 73 -7.16 -6.44 9.48
N THR A 74 -6.81 -6.38 10.77
CA THR A 74 -7.27 -5.34 11.70
C THR A 74 -6.06 -4.86 12.52
N GLY A 75 -6.03 -3.58 12.83
CA GLY A 75 -4.93 -2.98 13.60
C GLY A 75 -4.81 -1.47 13.41
N PRO A 76 -3.74 -0.86 13.97
CA PRO A 76 -3.53 0.58 13.93
C PRO A 76 -3.35 1.13 12.51
N GLN A 77 -4.14 2.12 12.15
CA GLN A 77 -4.02 2.84 10.89
C GLN A 77 -3.59 4.28 11.13
N ILE A 78 -2.51 4.72 10.48
CA ILE A 78 -2.04 6.09 10.53
C ILE A 78 -2.37 6.71 9.18
N VAL A 79 -3.24 7.73 9.18
CA VAL A 79 -3.69 8.40 7.96
C VAL A 79 -2.96 9.73 7.83
N LEU A 80 -2.13 9.86 6.78
CA LEU A 80 -1.46 11.11 6.44
C LEU A 80 -2.46 12.04 5.74
N THR A 81 -2.84 13.13 6.42
CA THR A 81 -3.79 14.12 5.90
C THR A 81 -3.61 15.48 6.57
N HIS A 82 -3.69 16.55 5.77
CA HIS A 82 -3.80 17.92 6.30
C HIS A 82 -5.22 18.24 6.80
N HIS A 83 -6.21 17.38 6.51
CA HIS A 83 -7.61 17.56 6.90
C HIS A 83 -7.97 16.52 7.95
N ILE A 84 -7.70 16.84 9.22
CA ILE A 84 -8.06 15.99 10.36
C ILE A 84 -9.57 16.14 10.62
N PRO A 85 -10.34 15.03 10.63
CA PRO A 85 -11.77 15.10 10.93
C PRO A 85 -12.03 15.45 12.39
N ASP A 86 -13.13 16.15 12.65
CA ASP A 86 -13.56 16.49 14.02
C ASP A 86 -14.00 15.26 14.82
N THR A 87 -14.46 14.22 14.12
CA THR A 87 -14.90 12.95 14.71
C THR A 87 -13.77 11.93 14.66
N ALA A 88 -13.42 11.38 15.81
CA ALA A 88 -12.47 10.28 15.91
C ALA A 88 -13.01 9.02 15.22
N VAL A 89 -12.15 8.32 14.50
CA VAL A 89 -12.43 7.01 13.92
C VAL A 89 -11.68 5.96 14.75
N PRO A 90 -12.34 4.89 15.22
CA PRO A 90 -11.69 3.83 15.99
C PRO A 90 -10.46 3.25 15.27
N ASP A 91 -9.38 3.02 16.02
CA ASP A 91 -8.10 2.46 15.53
C ASP A 91 -7.40 3.27 14.42
N VAL A 92 -7.86 4.50 14.15
CA VAL A 92 -7.27 5.41 13.15
C VAL A 92 -6.70 6.64 13.83
N THR A 93 -5.44 6.96 13.52
CA THR A 93 -4.76 8.20 13.92
C THR A 93 -4.51 9.06 12.70
N PHE A 94 -5.04 10.27 12.67
CA PHE A 94 -4.79 11.24 11.60
C PHE A 94 -3.58 12.12 11.94
N VAL A 95 -2.63 12.25 11.02
CA VAL A 95 -1.40 13.02 11.21
C VAL A 95 -1.17 13.97 10.03
N GLY A 96 -0.76 15.21 10.32
CA GLY A 96 -0.65 16.29 9.35
C GLY A 96 0.67 16.36 8.57
N ASP A 97 1.71 15.67 9.01
CA ASP A 97 3.03 15.69 8.41
C ASP A 97 3.64 14.30 8.27
N LEU A 98 4.50 14.11 7.27
CA LEU A 98 5.09 12.81 6.94
C LEU A 98 5.94 12.26 8.09
N GLY A 99 6.77 13.11 8.72
CA GLY A 99 7.70 12.67 9.76
C GLY A 99 6.96 12.12 10.98
N GLY A 100 5.94 12.84 11.45
CA GLY A 100 5.04 12.39 12.51
C GLY A 100 4.29 11.12 12.13
N ALA A 101 3.80 11.02 10.89
CA ALA A 101 3.06 9.85 10.43
C ALA A 101 3.94 8.59 10.38
N VAL A 102 5.16 8.70 9.85
CA VAL A 102 6.14 7.61 9.82
C VAL A 102 6.53 7.20 11.24
N ALA A 103 6.81 8.16 12.13
CA ALA A 103 7.17 7.88 13.51
C ALA A 103 6.03 7.14 14.25
N ALA A 104 4.79 7.62 14.12
CA ALA A 104 3.62 6.99 14.72
C ALA A 104 3.38 5.57 14.17
N ALA A 105 3.50 5.39 12.86
CA ALA A 105 3.33 4.09 12.22
C ALA A 105 4.40 3.08 12.66
N LYS A 106 5.68 3.49 12.69
CA LYS A 106 6.79 2.65 13.18
C LYS A 106 6.61 2.27 14.64
N ALA A 107 6.18 3.21 15.49
CA ALA A 107 5.90 2.94 16.89
C ALA A 107 4.76 1.94 17.07
N ALA A 108 3.68 2.08 16.29
CA ALA A 108 2.54 1.16 16.33
C ALA A 108 2.89 -0.25 15.80
N ALA A 109 3.75 -0.34 14.77
CA ALA A 109 4.14 -1.61 14.18
C ALA A 109 5.15 -2.42 15.01
N GLY A 110 5.96 -1.77 15.85
CA GLY A 110 7.00 -2.43 16.63
C GLY A 110 8.10 -3.03 15.75
N ASP A 111 8.22 -4.36 15.73
CA ASP A 111 9.19 -5.10 14.89
C ASP A 111 8.55 -5.72 13.63
N LYS A 112 7.27 -5.45 13.40
CA LYS A 112 6.53 -5.87 12.19
C LYS A 112 6.65 -4.82 11.07
N TYR A 113 6.06 -5.10 9.91
CA TYR A 113 5.98 -4.14 8.82
C TYR A 113 5.04 -2.98 9.15
N VAL A 114 5.45 -1.78 8.77
CA VAL A 114 4.52 -0.71 8.42
C VAL A 114 4.20 -0.87 6.94
N ASN A 115 2.96 -1.18 6.60
CA ASN A 115 2.55 -1.27 5.21
C ASN A 115 1.96 0.06 4.73
N VAL A 116 2.66 0.68 3.79
CA VAL A 116 2.30 1.96 3.17
C VAL A 116 1.28 1.70 2.07
N LEU A 117 0.14 2.40 2.12
CA LEU A 117 -0.93 2.30 1.14
C LEU A 117 -1.20 3.68 0.51
N GLY A 118 -1.12 3.72 -0.82
CA GLY A 118 -1.32 4.92 -1.64
C GLY A 118 -0.02 5.43 -2.27
N ALA A 119 -0.04 5.64 -3.59
CA ALA A 119 1.13 6.01 -4.39
C ALA A 119 1.80 7.31 -3.92
N ASP A 120 1.01 8.32 -3.55
CA ASP A 120 1.57 9.62 -3.13
C ASP A 120 2.33 9.53 -1.80
N VAL A 121 1.80 8.80 -0.81
CA VAL A 121 2.50 8.60 0.47
C VAL A 121 3.73 7.72 0.28
N ALA A 122 3.64 6.67 -0.53
CA ALA A 122 4.80 5.84 -0.88
C ALA A 122 5.91 6.66 -1.55
N ARG A 123 5.55 7.56 -2.48
CA ARG A 123 6.51 8.49 -3.11
C ARG A 123 7.17 9.41 -2.09
N GLN A 124 6.39 10.03 -1.20
CA GLN A 124 6.92 10.88 -0.13
C GLN A 124 7.87 10.10 0.80
N CYS A 125 7.52 8.88 1.21
CA CYS A 125 8.38 8.02 2.03
C CYS A 125 9.69 7.68 1.29
N LEU A 126 9.63 7.40 -0.01
CA LEU A 126 10.81 7.08 -0.80
C LEU A 126 11.75 8.30 -0.94
N GLU A 127 11.20 9.48 -1.23
CA GLU A 127 11.94 10.74 -1.32
C GLU A 127 12.59 11.14 0.02
N ALA A 128 11.91 10.85 1.13
CA ALA A 128 12.44 11.06 2.48
C ALA A 128 13.48 10.00 2.91
N GLY A 129 13.74 8.97 2.09
CA GLY A 129 14.63 7.86 2.44
C GLY A 129 14.08 6.91 3.50
N GLU A 130 12.78 7.01 3.80
CA GLU A 130 12.08 6.22 4.82
C GLU A 130 11.59 4.86 4.30
N LEU A 131 11.42 4.70 2.99
CA LEU A 131 10.94 3.44 2.39
C LEU A 131 12.07 2.40 2.31
N ASP A 132 11.84 1.21 2.86
CA ASP A 132 12.84 0.13 2.90
C ASP A 132 12.59 -0.93 1.83
N GLU A 133 11.33 -1.30 1.60
CA GLU A 133 10.96 -2.40 0.71
C GLU A 133 9.73 -2.06 -0.15
N ILE A 134 9.60 -2.74 -1.29
CA ILE A 134 8.47 -2.62 -2.21
C ILE A 134 8.02 -4.03 -2.60
N LEU A 135 6.72 -4.32 -2.47
CA LEU A 135 6.09 -5.54 -2.98
C LEU A 135 5.08 -5.17 -4.07
N VAL A 136 5.33 -5.63 -5.29
CA VAL A 136 4.40 -5.42 -6.42
C VAL A 136 3.81 -6.75 -6.85
N LEU A 137 2.49 -6.85 -6.86
CA LEU A 137 1.74 -7.96 -7.44
C LEU A 137 1.31 -7.55 -8.84
N ILE A 138 1.99 -8.04 -9.87
CA ILE A 138 1.73 -7.67 -11.26
C ILE A 138 0.59 -8.53 -11.80
N ALA A 139 -0.58 -7.93 -11.99
CA ALA A 139 -1.75 -8.56 -12.60
C ALA A 139 -1.63 -8.57 -14.15
N PRO A 140 -2.12 -9.61 -14.84
CA PRO A 140 -2.01 -9.76 -16.29
C PRO A 140 -3.05 -8.92 -17.05
N VAL A 141 -3.10 -7.61 -16.78
CA VAL A 141 -4.04 -6.65 -17.37
C VAL A 141 -3.32 -5.35 -17.71
N MET A 142 -3.83 -4.61 -18.71
CA MET A 142 -3.44 -3.23 -18.98
C MET A 142 -4.66 -2.33 -18.75
N LEU A 143 -4.54 -1.31 -17.89
CA LEU A 143 -5.66 -0.42 -17.56
C LEU A 143 -5.72 0.81 -18.49
N GLY A 144 -4.59 1.17 -19.11
CA GLY A 144 -4.46 2.31 -20.02
C GLY A 144 -4.36 3.67 -19.35
N ASP A 145 -5.02 3.87 -18.20
CA ASP A 145 -5.00 5.12 -17.44
C ASP A 145 -5.34 4.90 -15.96
N GLY A 146 -5.10 5.92 -15.13
CA GLY A 146 -5.44 5.93 -13.70
C GLY A 146 -4.28 6.33 -12.80
N VAL A 147 -4.23 5.76 -11.60
CA VAL A 147 -3.19 6.04 -10.61
C VAL A 147 -1.99 5.14 -10.87
N ARG A 148 -0.84 5.71 -11.23
CA ARG A 148 0.41 4.95 -11.40
C ARG A 148 0.95 4.46 -10.05
N LEU A 149 1.60 3.29 -10.05
CA LEU A 149 2.35 2.77 -8.89
C LEU A 149 3.34 3.82 -8.37
N PHE A 150 4.04 4.49 -9.29
CA PHE A 150 4.99 5.52 -8.97
C PHE A 150 5.04 6.54 -10.11
N ASP A 151 4.60 7.76 -9.83
CA ASP A 151 4.67 8.89 -10.76
C ASP A 151 5.59 9.98 -10.16
N HIS A 152 6.77 10.15 -10.75
CA HIS A 152 7.78 11.08 -10.25
C HIS A 152 8.65 11.64 -11.40
N PRO A 153 8.05 12.45 -12.29
CA PRO A 153 8.78 13.08 -13.39
C PRO A 153 9.86 14.02 -12.85
N GLY A 154 11.08 13.93 -13.39
CA GLY A 154 12.24 14.71 -12.92
C GLY A 154 12.88 14.18 -11.64
N GLY A 155 12.46 13.01 -11.17
CA GLY A 155 13.01 12.35 -9.99
C GLY A 155 14.43 11.79 -10.12
N THR A 156 14.93 11.26 -9.01
CA THR A 156 16.23 10.58 -8.95
C THR A 156 16.13 9.10 -9.29
N HIS A 157 17.21 8.53 -9.80
CA HIS A 157 17.30 7.08 -10.02
C HIS A 157 17.35 6.32 -8.68
N VAL A 158 16.33 5.51 -8.42
CA VAL A 158 16.25 4.65 -7.22
C VAL A 158 16.74 3.26 -7.56
N ARG A 159 17.76 2.78 -6.85
CA ARG A 159 18.30 1.43 -7.04
C ARG A 159 17.53 0.44 -6.18
N LEU A 160 17.14 -0.68 -6.78
CA LEU A 160 16.39 -1.75 -6.12
C LEU A 160 17.18 -3.05 -6.19
N GLU A 161 17.18 -3.80 -5.10
CA GLU A 161 17.65 -5.19 -5.06
C GLU A 161 16.43 -6.11 -5.02
N ARG A 162 16.43 -7.16 -5.84
CA ARG A 162 15.39 -8.20 -5.76
C ARG A 162 15.61 -9.09 -4.54
N LEU A 163 14.63 -9.10 -3.65
CA LEU A 163 14.57 -10.01 -2.50
C LEU A 163 13.90 -11.34 -2.87
N SER A 164 12.78 -11.27 -3.60
CA SER A 164 11.99 -12.44 -4.00
C SER A 164 11.30 -12.21 -5.34
N LEU A 165 11.04 -13.31 -6.05
CA LEU A 165 10.18 -13.38 -7.23
C LEU A 165 9.35 -14.67 -7.10
N THR A 166 8.05 -14.52 -6.90
CA THR A 166 7.10 -15.63 -6.78
C THR A 166 5.95 -15.45 -7.76
N GLU A 167 5.22 -16.52 -8.04
CA GLU A 167 4.05 -16.49 -8.91
C GLU A 167 2.82 -17.02 -8.15
N ALA A 168 1.66 -16.48 -8.52
CA ALA A 168 0.35 -16.93 -8.12
C ALA A 168 -0.53 -17.04 -9.38
N PRO A 169 -1.66 -17.77 -9.35
CA PRO A 169 -2.50 -17.96 -10.52
C PRO A 169 -2.94 -16.66 -11.22
N THR A 170 -3.06 -15.55 -10.47
CA THR A 170 -3.53 -14.26 -10.97
C THR A 170 -2.47 -13.16 -10.96
N ALA A 171 -1.23 -13.41 -10.53
CA ALA A 171 -0.20 -12.38 -10.43
C ALA A 171 1.24 -12.92 -10.43
N THR A 172 2.17 -12.08 -10.89
CA THR A 172 3.61 -12.24 -10.61
C THR A 172 4.01 -11.31 -9.48
N ASN A 173 4.59 -11.83 -8.40
CA ASN A 173 4.96 -11.05 -7.23
C ASN A 173 6.45 -10.71 -7.27
N LEU A 174 6.78 -9.43 -7.18
CA LEU A 174 8.16 -8.94 -7.13
C LEU A 174 8.39 -8.20 -5.81
N TRP A 175 9.23 -8.77 -4.95
CA TRP A 175 9.62 -8.15 -3.68
C TRP A 175 11.03 -7.58 -3.80
N LEU A 176 11.15 -6.29 -3.51
CA LEU A 176 12.35 -5.50 -3.72
C LEU A 176 12.76 -4.77 -2.45
N ARG A 177 14.07 -4.56 -2.29
CA ARG A 177 14.67 -3.70 -1.29
C ARG A 177 15.16 -2.41 -1.94
N VAL A 178 14.85 -1.27 -1.31
CA VAL A 178 15.40 0.02 -1.69
C VAL A 178 16.86 0.10 -1.23
N ARG A 179 17.77 0.41 -2.15
CA ARG A 179 19.19 0.65 -1.83
C ARG A 179 19.38 2.13 -1.52
N ARG A 180 19.92 2.39 -0.33
CA ARG A 180 20.41 3.72 0.09
C ARG A 180 21.86 3.90 -0.35
#